data_AF-A0A4R3SZ77-F1
#
_entry.id   AF-A0A4R3SZ77-F1
#
_cell.length_a   1.000
_cell.length_b   1.000
_cell.length_c   1.000
_cell.angle_alpha   90.00
_cell.angle_beta   90.00
_cell.angle_gamma   90.00
#
_symmetry.space_group_name_H-M   'P 1'
#
loop_
_entity.id
_entity.type
_entity.pdbx_description
1 polymer ?
#
loop_
_entity_poly.entity_id
_entity_poly.type
_entity_poly.pdbx_seq_one_letter_code
_entity_poly.pdbx_strand_id
1 'polypeptide(L)'
;MSTLNYTQYGLSPSFDLGLSDDATVVPFRVTLEVVDEQISLHYEVVDGKDLDYIPITCDSKVEIELVGDQLYFSKQWDAITTKEALSSFYGGLEYSKYDEELDRYKVVRFQARFNRGGKFGTKHPFNINVDLLQGTRCEPRWIGLTIDPDIKNPPPQRF
;
A
#
# COMPACT_ATOMS: atom_id res chain seq x y z
N MET A 1 11.57 -12.17 -24.46
CA MET A 1 10.82 -12.28 -23.19
C MET A 1 11.72 -11.74 -22.10
N SER A 2 11.29 -10.70 -21.38
CA SER A 2 12.09 -10.10 -20.31
C SER A 2 11.87 -10.88 -19.01
N THR A 3 12.91 -11.51 -18.49
CA THR A 3 12.95 -12.24 -17.21
C THR A 3 13.22 -11.28 -16.05
N LEU A 4 12.40 -10.23 -15.91
CA LEU A 4 12.49 -9.37 -14.73
C LEU A 4 11.76 -10.06 -13.58
N ASN A 5 12.55 -10.71 -12.71
CA ASN A 5 12.07 -11.21 -11.44
C ASN A 5 11.76 -10.02 -10.53
N TYR A 6 10.66 -10.12 -9.77
CA TYR A 6 10.38 -9.15 -8.71
C TYR A 6 11.57 -9.09 -7.75
N THR A 7 12.09 -7.89 -7.54
CA THR A 7 13.19 -7.64 -6.62
C THR A 7 12.64 -6.80 -5.47
N GLN A 8 12.99 -7.20 -4.26
CA GLN A 8 12.68 -6.43 -3.07
C GLN A 8 13.72 -5.30 -2.95
N TYR A 9 13.26 -4.06 -3.01
CA TYR A 9 14.06 -2.87 -2.79
C TYR A 9 13.74 -2.30 -1.40
N GLY A 10 14.77 -1.78 -0.71
CA GLY A 10 14.53 -0.98 0.49
C GLY A 10 13.68 0.25 0.15
N LEU A 11 12.88 0.71 1.12
CA LEU A 11 12.10 1.93 0.95
C LEU A 11 13.02 3.14 0.86
N SER A 12 12.71 4.06 -0.05
CA SER A 12 13.36 5.36 -0.03
C SER A 12 12.98 6.12 1.24
N PRO A 13 13.93 6.84 1.86
CA PRO A 13 13.63 7.88 2.83
C PRO A 13 12.60 8.86 2.27
N SER A 14 11.96 9.63 3.15
CA SER A 14 11.10 10.75 2.74
C SER A 14 11.85 11.63 1.74
N PHE A 15 11.20 11.94 0.62
CA PHE A 15 11.75 12.79 -0.42
C PHE A 15 10.86 14.01 -0.61
N ASP A 16 11.48 15.14 -0.94
CA ASP A 16 10.71 16.36 -1.16
C ASP A 16 9.86 16.21 -2.43
N LEU A 17 8.54 16.26 -2.23
CA LEU A 17 7.54 16.29 -3.30
C LEU A 17 7.05 17.72 -3.60
N GLY A 18 7.50 18.73 -2.85
CA GLY A 18 6.95 20.09 -2.91
C GLY A 18 5.48 20.14 -2.51
N LEU A 19 4.99 19.12 -1.80
CA LEU A 19 3.63 19.05 -1.27
C LEU A 19 3.57 19.84 0.04
N SER A 20 2.58 20.71 0.13
CA SER A 20 2.21 21.34 1.39
C SER A 20 1.67 20.30 2.39
N ASP A 21 1.64 20.66 3.67
CA ASP A 21 1.17 19.75 4.72
C ASP A 21 -0.31 19.37 4.56
N ASP A 22 -1.09 20.22 3.89
CA ASP A 22 -2.50 20.04 3.52
C ASP A 22 -2.71 19.37 2.15
N ALA A 23 -1.66 18.84 1.52
CA ALA A 23 -1.78 18.11 0.27
C ALA A 23 -2.82 16.99 0.38
N THR A 24 -3.66 16.89 -0.66
CA THR A 24 -4.73 15.87 -0.73
C THR A 24 -4.15 14.48 -0.55
N VAL A 25 -4.70 13.75 0.43
CA VAL A 25 -4.36 12.37 0.70
C VAL A 25 -5.28 11.48 -0.14
N VAL A 26 -4.74 10.45 -0.79
CA VAL A 26 -5.52 9.38 -1.41
C VAL A 26 -5.78 8.31 -0.34
N PRO A 27 -7.00 8.21 0.21
CA PRO A 27 -7.36 7.18 1.18
C PRO A 27 -7.62 5.84 0.49
N PHE A 28 -6.97 4.80 0.96
CA PHE A 28 -7.12 3.43 0.48
C PHE A 28 -7.37 2.47 1.65
N ARG A 29 -8.23 1.49 1.46
CA ARG A 29 -8.56 0.48 2.47
C ARG A 29 -8.24 -0.91 1.97
N VAL A 30 -7.70 -1.70 2.89
CA VAL A 30 -7.61 -3.16 2.77
C VAL A 30 -8.44 -3.75 3.89
N THR A 31 -9.54 -4.39 3.54
CA THR A 31 -10.50 -4.93 4.52
C THR A 31 -10.43 -6.44 4.51
N LEU A 32 -10.13 -7.04 5.66
CA LEU A 32 -10.29 -8.46 5.90
C LEU A 32 -11.59 -8.71 6.66
N GLU A 33 -12.51 -9.44 6.05
CA GLU A 33 -13.83 -9.72 6.61
C GLU A 33 -14.34 -11.11 6.20
N VAL A 34 -15.51 -11.49 6.70
CA VAL A 34 -16.21 -12.72 6.29
C VAL A 34 -17.47 -12.32 5.53
N VAL A 35 -17.54 -12.72 4.26
CA VAL A 35 -18.68 -12.49 3.36
C VAL A 35 -19.17 -13.85 2.87
N ASP A 36 -20.45 -14.16 3.04
CA ASP A 36 -21.06 -15.41 2.58
C ASP A 36 -20.27 -16.68 3.01
N GLU A 37 -19.91 -16.74 4.29
CA GLU A 37 -19.09 -17.82 4.91
C GLU A 37 -17.67 -17.97 4.34
N GLN A 38 -17.22 -17.00 3.53
CA GLN A 38 -15.88 -16.97 2.95
C GLN A 38 -15.08 -15.82 3.55
N ILE A 39 -13.80 -16.08 3.81
CA ILE A 39 -12.87 -15.00 4.13
C ILE A 39 -12.68 -14.17 2.87
N SER A 40 -13.04 -12.89 2.94
CA SER A 40 -12.90 -11.92 1.88
C SER A 40 -11.79 -10.93 2.22
N LEU A 41 -10.96 -10.62 1.23
CA LEU A 41 -9.97 -9.56 1.31
C LEU A 41 -10.31 -8.54 0.23
N HIS A 42 -10.88 -7.42 0.65
CA HIS A 42 -11.41 -6.37 -0.22
C HIS A 42 -10.47 -5.16 -0.26
N TYR A 43 -10.43 -4.49 -1.41
CA TYR A 43 -9.57 -3.34 -1.68
C TYR A 43 -10.39 -2.20 -2.27
N GLU A 44 -10.24 -1.00 -1.72
CA GLU A 44 -10.95 0.16 -2.26
C GLU A 44 -10.22 1.47 -2.00
N VAL A 45 -10.33 2.39 -2.97
CA VAL A 45 -10.09 3.81 -2.72
C VAL A 45 -11.35 4.38 -2.08
N VAL A 46 -11.23 4.98 -0.89
CA VAL A 46 -12.38 5.57 -0.20
C VAL A 46 -12.94 6.71 -1.05
N ASP A 47 -14.26 6.70 -1.24
CA ASP A 47 -15.01 7.61 -2.14
C ASP A 47 -14.62 7.53 -3.63
N GLY A 48 -13.75 6.59 -4.00
CA GLY A 48 -13.42 6.25 -5.37
C GLY A 48 -14.50 5.35 -6.00
N LYS A 49 -14.83 5.58 -7.26
CA LYS A 49 -15.76 4.72 -8.01
C LYS A 49 -15.16 3.33 -8.23
N ASP A 50 -15.60 2.29 -7.51
CA ASP A 50 -15.28 0.87 -7.76
C ASP A 50 -13.83 0.61 -8.23
N LEU A 51 -12.84 1.23 -7.55
CA LEU A 51 -11.42 1.03 -7.85
C LEU A 51 -10.78 0.16 -6.77
N ASP A 52 -10.29 -1.00 -7.19
CA ASP A 52 -9.49 -1.94 -6.38
C ASP A 52 -7.98 -1.63 -6.43
N TYR A 53 -7.63 -0.43 -6.88
CA TYR A 53 -6.26 0.03 -7.10
C TYR A 53 -6.13 1.50 -6.73
N ILE A 54 -4.90 1.95 -6.47
CA ILE A 54 -4.62 3.35 -6.10
C ILE A 54 -4.28 4.17 -7.35
N PRO A 55 -5.10 5.18 -7.75
CA PRO A 55 -4.79 6.08 -8.84
C PRO A 55 -3.90 7.24 -8.37
N ILE A 56 -2.70 7.37 -8.93
CA ILE A 56 -1.81 8.53 -8.72
C ILE A 56 -1.90 9.43 -9.94
N THR A 57 -2.68 10.51 -9.85
CA THR A 57 -2.90 11.49 -10.93
C THR A 57 -2.10 12.79 -10.77
N CYS A 58 -1.55 13.01 -9.58
CA CYS A 58 -0.64 14.10 -9.23
C CYS A 58 0.26 13.63 -8.08
N ASP A 59 1.31 14.40 -7.76
CA ASP A 59 2.11 14.12 -6.57
C ASP A 59 1.17 14.11 -5.36
N SER A 60 1.20 13.04 -4.59
CA SER A 60 0.18 12.76 -3.57
C SER A 60 0.79 12.11 -2.33
N LYS A 61 0.13 12.28 -1.19
CA LYS A 61 0.28 11.37 -0.06
C LYS A 61 -0.78 10.28 -0.21
N VAL A 62 -0.42 9.03 0.00
CA VAL A 62 -1.33 7.89 0.00
C VAL A 62 -1.42 7.36 1.41
N GLU A 63 -2.62 7.12 1.90
CA GLU A 63 -2.85 6.52 3.20
C GLU A 63 -3.57 5.19 3.01
N ILE A 64 -2.97 4.12 3.53
CA ILE A 64 -3.57 2.79 3.53
C ILE A 64 -4.01 2.49 4.96
N GLU A 65 -5.30 2.20 5.11
CA GLU A 65 -5.91 1.72 6.35
C GLU A 65 -6.22 0.22 6.22
N LEU A 66 -5.74 -0.57 7.18
CA LEU A 66 -6.10 -1.98 7.34
C LEU A 66 -7.34 -2.07 8.22
N VAL A 67 -8.43 -2.61 7.67
CA VAL A 67 -9.71 -2.76 8.35
C VAL A 67 -9.93 -4.24 8.68
N GLY A 68 -10.40 -4.49 9.91
CA GLY A 68 -10.60 -5.82 10.46
C GLY A 68 -9.64 -6.13 11.60
N ASP A 69 -10.09 -6.96 12.54
CA ASP A 69 -9.43 -7.15 13.83
C ASP A 69 -8.12 -7.94 13.74
N GLN A 70 -7.94 -8.70 12.65
CA GLN A 70 -6.79 -9.61 12.50
C GLN A 70 -5.68 -9.05 11.63
N LEU A 71 -5.87 -7.92 10.95
CA LEU A 71 -4.96 -7.41 9.92
C LEU A 71 -4.13 -6.21 10.43
N TYR A 72 -2.80 -6.29 10.37
CA TYR A 72 -1.91 -5.20 10.84
C TYR A 72 -0.69 -5.07 9.93
N PHE A 73 -0.03 -3.91 9.92
CA PHE A 73 1.22 -3.76 9.17
C PHE A 73 2.38 -4.45 9.86
N SER A 74 3.28 -5.02 9.05
CA SER A 74 4.49 -5.69 9.53
C SER A 74 5.74 -4.87 9.22
N LYS A 75 6.27 -4.16 10.24
CA LYS A 75 7.49 -3.33 10.09
C LYS A 75 8.74 -4.14 9.75
N GLN A 76 8.74 -5.45 10.04
CA GLN A 76 9.86 -6.34 9.74
C GLN A 76 10.10 -6.48 8.23
N TRP A 77 9.07 -6.25 7.42
CA TRP A 77 9.09 -6.46 5.98
C TRP A 77 8.89 -5.16 5.20
N ASP A 78 9.19 -4.02 5.81
CA ASP A 78 9.14 -2.69 5.19
C ASP A 78 9.97 -2.66 3.90
N ALA A 79 9.28 -2.79 2.75
CA ALA A 79 9.96 -2.92 1.47
C ALA A 79 9.08 -2.61 0.24
N ILE A 80 9.80 -2.13 -0.77
CA ILE A 80 9.53 -2.03 -2.20
C ILE A 80 9.56 -3.32 -3.03
N THR A 81 8.54 -4.17 -3.17
CA THR A 81 8.65 -5.31 -4.12
C THR A 81 8.15 -4.94 -5.50
N THR A 82 9.06 -4.73 -6.46
CA THR A 82 8.72 -4.30 -7.83
C THR A 82 9.59 -4.99 -8.88
N LYS A 83 9.10 -5.02 -10.13
CA LYS A 83 9.86 -5.51 -11.29
C LYS A 83 10.92 -4.51 -11.79
N GLU A 84 10.78 -3.25 -11.41
CA GLU A 84 11.66 -2.13 -11.78
C GLU A 84 12.03 -1.36 -10.51
N ALA A 85 13.17 -0.67 -10.48
CA ALA A 85 13.56 0.16 -9.34
C ALA A 85 12.70 1.43 -9.27
N LEU A 86 11.51 1.32 -8.68
CA LEU A 86 10.51 2.40 -8.57
C LEU A 86 10.60 3.17 -7.25
N SER A 87 11.65 2.95 -6.46
CA SER A 87 11.86 3.59 -5.17
C SER A 87 11.94 5.12 -5.25
N SER A 88 12.26 5.70 -6.41
CA SER A 88 12.23 7.16 -6.63
C SER A 88 10.83 7.76 -6.79
N PHE A 89 9.80 6.90 -6.90
CA PHE A 89 8.40 7.30 -7.00
C PHE A 89 7.62 7.07 -5.72
N TYR A 90 8.09 6.18 -4.84
CA TYR A 90 7.36 5.76 -3.65
C TYR A 90 8.31 5.70 -2.44
N GLY A 91 7.93 6.31 -1.31
CA GLY A 91 8.78 6.33 -0.12
C GLY A 91 8.18 7.10 1.05
N GLY A 92 8.99 7.31 2.09
CA GLY A 92 8.56 8.06 3.28
C GLY A 92 7.40 7.41 4.02
N LEU A 93 7.55 6.14 4.42
CA LEU A 93 6.52 5.47 5.22
C LEU A 93 6.38 6.11 6.60
N GLU A 94 5.15 6.44 6.96
CA GLU A 94 4.74 6.94 8.27
C GLU A 94 3.65 6.04 8.81
N TYR A 95 3.85 5.47 9.99
CA TYR A 95 2.89 4.57 10.62
C TYR A 95 2.05 5.29 11.66
N SER A 96 0.75 4.97 11.72
CA SER A 96 -0.18 5.50 12.71
C SER A 96 -1.27 4.49 13.08
N LYS A 97 -2.19 4.88 13.97
CA LYS A 97 -3.15 3.97 14.64
C LYS A 97 -2.44 2.76 15.26
N TYR A 98 -1.58 3.07 16.22
CA TYR A 98 -0.81 2.08 16.97
C TYR A 98 -1.72 1.33 17.94
N ASP A 99 -1.59 0.01 17.96
CA ASP A 99 -2.19 -0.92 18.90
C ASP A 99 -1.14 -1.28 19.95
N GLU A 100 -1.34 -0.81 21.18
CA GLU A 100 -0.37 -0.97 22.28
C GLU A 100 -0.30 -2.41 22.80
N GLU A 101 -1.41 -3.16 22.74
CA GLU A 101 -1.47 -4.54 23.22
C GLU A 101 -0.69 -5.48 22.31
N LEU A 102 -0.75 -5.21 21.00
CA LEU A 102 -0.17 -6.07 19.97
C LEU A 102 1.15 -5.54 19.42
N ASP A 103 1.57 -4.32 19.78
CA ASP A 103 2.73 -3.59 19.22
C ASP A 103 2.69 -3.54 17.69
N ARG A 104 1.57 -3.07 17.15
CA ARG A 104 1.30 -3.09 15.70
C ARG A 104 0.56 -1.84 15.22
N TYR A 105 0.51 -1.62 13.92
CA TYR A 105 -0.07 -0.43 13.31
C TYR A 105 -1.18 -0.80 12.33
N LYS A 106 -2.24 0.01 12.28
CA LYS A 106 -3.36 -0.17 11.33
C LYS A 106 -3.30 0.76 10.13
N VAL A 107 -2.48 1.80 10.18
CA VAL A 107 -2.40 2.79 9.11
C VAL A 107 -0.95 3.03 8.72
N VAL A 108 -0.70 3.08 7.41
CA VAL A 108 0.55 3.58 6.85
C VAL A 108 0.25 4.70 5.86
N ARG A 109 1.06 5.75 5.89
CA ARG A 109 1.05 6.82 4.90
C ARG A 109 2.37 6.81 4.16
N PHE A 110 2.34 7.07 2.86
CA PHE A 110 3.54 7.19 2.04
C PHE A 110 3.40 8.25 0.96
N GLN A 111 4.53 8.70 0.44
CA GLN A 111 4.63 9.67 -0.64
C GLN A 111 4.63 8.96 -1.98
N ALA A 112 3.80 9.43 -2.91
CA ALA A 112 3.71 8.91 -4.27
C ALA A 112 3.93 10.05 -5.28
N ARG A 113 4.99 9.92 -6.09
CA ARG A 113 5.31 10.86 -7.17
C ARG A 113 4.57 10.47 -8.45
N PHE A 114 4.00 11.47 -9.11
CA PHE A 114 3.37 11.30 -10.40
C PHE A 114 4.40 11.17 -11.53
N ASN A 115 4.32 10.09 -12.30
CA ASN A 115 5.24 9.83 -13.38
C ASN A 115 4.80 10.52 -14.68
N ARG A 116 5.13 11.81 -14.80
CA ARG A 116 4.83 12.62 -16.01
C ARG A 116 5.45 12.06 -17.29
N GLY A 117 6.54 11.31 -17.19
CA GLY A 117 7.23 10.66 -18.31
C GLY A 117 6.78 9.21 -18.56
N GLY A 118 5.78 8.73 -17.83
CA GLY A 118 5.27 7.35 -17.93
C GLY A 118 4.60 7.06 -19.27
N LYS A 119 4.51 5.77 -19.62
CA LYS A 119 3.77 5.33 -20.81
C LYS A 119 2.30 5.19 -20.48
N PHE A 120 1.42 5.50 -21.43
CA PHE A 120 -0.03 5.35 -21.20
C PHE A 120 -0.38 3.90 -20.91
N GLY A 121 -1.26 3.69 -19.91
CA GLY A 121 -1.68 2.36 -19.48
C GLY A 121 -0.65 1.59 -18.64
N THR A 122 0.43 2.23 -18.16
CA THR A 122 1.36 1.57 -17.24
C THR A 122 0.76 1.38 -15.86
N LYS A 123 1.01 0.20 -15.31
CA LYS A 123 0.61 -0.25 -13.99
C LYS A 123 1.85 -0.62 -13.20
N HIS A 124 1.91 -0.20 -11.95
CA HIS A 124 2.98 -0.51 -11.04
C HIS A 124 2.39 -1.32 -9.89
N PRO A 125 2.47 -2.67 -9.95
CA PRO A 125 2.11 -3.46 -8.79
C PRO A 125 3.08 -3.12 -7.65
N PHE A 126 2.55 -3.02 -6.45
CA PHE A 126 3.33 -2.89 -5.23
C PHE A 126 2.79 -3.86 -4.22
N ASN A 127 3.57 -4.12 -3.18
CA ASN A 127 3.18 -5.08 -2.17
C ASN A 127 2.94 -4.37 -0.84
N ILE A 128 1.88 -4.74 -0.15
CA ILE A 128 1.61 -4.40 1.24
C ILE A 128 1.94 -5.63 2.08
N ASN A 129 2.90 -5.48 2.99
CA ASN A 129 3.22 -6.53 3.95
C ASN A 129 2.40 -6.32 5.23
N VAL A 130 1.62 -7.34 5.57
CA VAL A 130 0.74 -7.36 6.74
C VAL A 130 1.05 -8.58 7.61
N ASP A 131 0.72 -8.52 8.88
CA ASP A 131 0.62 -9.66 9.77
C ASP A 131 -0.86 -10.01 10.00
N LEU A 132 -1.17 -11.30 10.00
CA LEU A 132 -2.50 -11.83 10.34
C LEU A 132 -2.49 -12.48 11.73
N LEU A 133 -3.42 -12.09 12.60
CA LEU A 133 -3.62 -12.69 13.92
C LEU A 133 -4.28 -14.06 13.79
N GLN A 134 -3.67 -15.10 14.33
CA GLN A 134 -4.28 -16.43 14.40
C GLN A 134 -4.73 -16.74 15.83
N GLY A 135 -6.04 -16.91 16.01
CA GLY A 135 -6.66 -17.40 17.24
C GLY A 135 -6.42 -18.90 17.40
N THR A 136 -5.32 -19.28 18.05
CA THR A 136 -5.07 -20.68 18.44
C THR A 136 -5.36 -20.88 19.93
N ARG A 137 -5.37 -22.13 20.42
CA ARG A 137 -5.52 -22.42 21.87
C ARG A 137 -4.35 -21.92 22.72
N CYS A 138 -3.28 -21.47 22.08
CA CYS A 138 -2.07 -20.93 22.71
C CYS A 138 -2.03 -19.41 22.55
N GLU A 139 -0.92 -18.81 22.98
CA GLU A 139 -0.64 -17.40 22.71
C GLU A 139 -0.88 -17.03 21.24
N PRO A 140 -1.39 -15.83 20.97
CA PRO A 140 -1.65 -15.37 19.62
C PRO A 140 -0.41 -15.47 18.75
N ARG A 141 -0.57 -16.02 17.53
CA ARG A 141 0.52 -16.14 16.57
C ARG A 141 0.25 -15.27 15.36
N TRP A 142 1.25 -14.49 14.99
CA TRP A 142 1.24 -13.67 13.79
C TRP A 142 1.86 -14.41 12.61
N ILE A 143 1.23 -14.28 11.45
CA ILE A 143 1.76 -14.79 10.18
C ILE A 143 1.89 -13.62 9.21
N GLY A 144 3.11 -13.36 8.76
CA GLY A 144 3.38 -12.38 7.73
C GLY A 144 2.76 -12.82 6.39
N LEU A 145 2.04 -11.91 5.75
CA LEU A 145 1.43 -12.05 4.45
C LEU A 145 1.85 -10.86 3.59
N THR A 146 2.23 -11.16 2.36
CA THR A 146 2.47 -10.15 1.33
C THR A 146 1.25 -10.11 0.43
N ILE A 147 0.68 -8.93 0.27
CA ILE A 147 -0.48 -8.67 -0.59
C ILE A 147 0.01 -7.78 -1.73
N ASP A 148 -0.39 -8.03 -2.98
CA ASP A 148 0.11 -7.29 -4.15
C ASP A 148 -0.99 -6.38 -4.76
N PRO A 149 -1.36 -5.24 -4.14
CA PRO A 149 -2.25 -4.27 -4.78
C PRO A 149 -1.63 -3.60 -6.03
N ASP A 150 -2.50 -3.14 -6.93
CA ASP A 150 -2.10 -2.38 -8.12
C ASP A 150 -2.04 -0.87 -7.78
N ILE A 151 -0.93 -0.18 -8.11
CA ILE A 151 -0.90 1.29 -8.22
C ILE A 151 -0.92 1.64 -9.71
N LYS A 152 -1.85 2.50 -10.11
CA LYS A 152 -1.85 3.08 -11.45
C LYS A 152 -1.29 4.50 -11.39
N ASN A 153 -0.23 4.73 -12.16
CA ASN A 153 0.38 6.04 -12.35
C ASN A 153 0.19 6.44 -13.83
N PRO A 154 -1.02 6.81 -14.27
CA PRO A 154 -1.28 7.12 -15.67
C PRO A 154 -0.58 8.43 -16.07
N PRO A 155 0.09 8.53 -17.23
CA PRO A 155 0.55 9.83 -17.71
C PRO A 155 -0.65 10.73 -18.04
N PRO A 156 -0.45 12.07 -18.09
CA PRO A 156 -1.52 12.99 -18.47
C PRO A 156 -2.08 12.59 -19.84
N GLN A 157 -3.40 12.43 -19.95
CA GLN A 157 -4.07 12.46 -21.25
C GLN A 157 -3.79 13.84 -21.84
N ARG A 158 -2.97 13.90 -22.90
CA ARG A 158 -2.92 15.10 -23.74
C ARG A 158 -4.28 15.20 -24.40
N PHE A 159 -5.12 16.09 -23.89
CA PHE A 159 -6.19 16.71 -24.66
C PHE A 159 -5.60 17.94 -25.37
#